data_AF-A0A7W3PEL4-F1
#
_entry.id   AF-A0A7W3PEL4-F1
#
_cell.length_a   1.000
_cell.length_b   1.000
_cell.length_c   1.000
_cell.angle_alpha   90.00
_cell.angle_beta   90.00
_cell.angle_gamma   90.00
#
_symmetry.space_group_name_H-M   'P 1'
#
loop_
_entity.id
_entity.type
_entity.pdbx_description
1 polymer ?
#
loop_
_entity_poly.entity_id
_entity_poly.type
_entity_poly.pdbx_seq_one_letter_code
_entity_poly.pdbx_strand_id
1 'polypeptide(L)'
;MFGPDFFERLSQRMYYDLDGNPITQDQWSVLRLGAGSAHLARDHIGIYHVSTVWTGIDTTATLEDDDDHTPLIYETMVFVERLDPDGVLPEDERLDCTEQHAELHATREAALAGHRRATALVRRWVATGRPEL
;
A
#
# COMPACT_ATOMS: atom_id res chain seq x y z
N MET A 1 -29.07 -7.85 18.84
CA MET A 1 -28.24 -6.94 19.66
C MET A 1 -26.84 -7.51 19.62
N PHE A 2 -25.91 -6.87 18.93
CA PHE A 2 -24.52 -7.35 18.84
C PHE A 2 -23.81 -7.01 20.16
N GLY A 3 -23.13 -7.98 20.76
CA GLY A 3 -22.37 -7.78 22.00
C GLY A 3 -21.06 -7.01 21.74
N PRO A 4 -20.43 -6.45 22.77
CA PRO A 4 -19.14 -5.76 22.66
C PRO A 4 -18.07 -6.63 21.98
N ASP A 5 -18.08 -7.94 22.24
CA ASP A 5 -17.19 -8.94 21.63
C ASP A 5 -17.32 -9.03 20.10
N PHE A 6 -18.45 -8.62 19.52
CA PHE A 6 -18.65 -8.62 18.06
C PHE A 6 -17.84 -7.49 17.41
N PHE A 7 -17.89 -6.28 17.99
CA PHE A 7 -17.12 -5.14 17.50
C PHE A 7 -15.63 -5.29 17.79
N GLU A 8 -15.25 -5.86 18.94
CA GLU A 8 -13.84 -6.18 19.21
C GLU A 8 -13.29 -7.21 18.22
N ARG A 9 -14.03 -8.29 17.93
CA ARG A 9 -13.61 -9.28 16.92
C ARG A 9 -13.51 -8.69 15.52
N LEU A 10 -14.46 -7.85 15.11
CA LEU A 10 -14.37 -7.13 13.83
C LEU A 10 -13.17 -6.17 13.80
N SER A 11 -12.90 -5.49 14.91
CA SER A 11 -11.74 -4.59 15.04
C SER A 11 -10.40 -5.31 15.09
N GLN A 12 -10.35 -6.61 15.40
CA GLN A 12 -9.11 -7.40 15.33
C GLN A 12 -8.90 -8.05 13.96
N ARG A 13 -9.99 -8.30 13.21
CA ARG A 13 -9.93 -8.97 11.90
C ARG A 13 -9.38 -8.12 10.76
N MET A 14 -9.37 -6.80 10.96
CA MET A 14 -8.88 -5.89 9.92
C MET A 14 -7.41 -5.53 10.09
N TYR A 15 -6.85 -5.64 11.30
CA TYR A 15 -5.51 -5.13 11.58
C TYR A 15 -4.53 -6.23 11.92
N TYR A 16 -3.35 -6.12 11.33
CA TYR A 16 -2.28 -7.10 11.45
C TYR A 16 -0.96 -6.40 11.71
N ASP A 17 -0.07 -7.05 12.44
CA ASP A 17 1.31 -6.60 12.57
C ASP A 17 2.13 -6.86 11.28
N LEU A 18 3.44 -6.66 11.34
CA LEU A 18 4.34 -6.86 10.19
C LEU A 18 4.51 -8.33 9.80
N ASP A 19 4.25 -9.26 10.73
CA ASP A 19 4.40 -10.69 10.53
C ASP A 19 3.07 -11.36 10.14
N GLY A 20 1.98 -10.59 10.07
CA GLY A 20 0.65 -11.08 9.73
C GLY A 20 -0.15 -11.60 10.92
N ASN A 21 0.27 -11.32 12.15
CA ASN A 21 -0.51 -11.69 13.33
C ASN A 21 -1.63 -10.66 13.57
N PRO A 22 -2.86 -11.11 13.92
CA PRO A 22 -3.94 -10.21 14.26
C PRO A 22 -3.59 -9.32 15.45
N ILE A 23 -3.87 -8.03 15.34
CA ILE A 23 -3.68 -7.04 16.40
C ILE A 23 -4.91 -6.16 16.53
N THR A 24 -5.00 -5.44 17.65
CA THR A 24 -6.03 -4.41 17.83
C THR A 24 -5.71 -3.15 17.01
N GLN A 25 -6.75 -2.37 16.71
CA GLN A 25 -6.59 -1.06 16.08
C GLN A 25 -5.64 -0.13 16.86
N ASP A 26 -5.68 -0.16 18.20
CA ASP A 26 -4.80 0.65 19.03
C ASP A 26 -3.34 0.23 18.86
N GLN A 27 -3.05 -1.08 18.88
CA GLN A 27 -1.72 -1.61 18.59
C GLN A 27 -1.25 -1.22 17.18
N TRP A 28 -2.13 -1.33 16.18
CA TRP A 28 -1.85 -0.90 14.82
C TRP A 28 -1.50 0.59 14.76
N SER A 29 -2.27 1.46 15.44
CA SER A 29 -2.02 2.90 15.46
C SER A 29 -0.66 3.24 16.07
N VAL A 30 -0.26 2.54 17.14
CA VAL A 30 1.04 2.69 17.79
C VAL A 30 2.16 2.23 16.87
N LEU A 31 2.01 1.08 16.19
CA LEU A 31 2.98 0.60 15.20
C LEU A 31 3.09 1.56 14.00
N ARG A 32 1.96 2.12 13.53
CA ARG A 32 1.92 3.05 12.41
C ARG A 32 2.60 4.38 12.71
N LEU A 33 2.45 4.89 13.93
CA LEU A 33 3.01 6.17 14.38
C LEU A 33 4.46 6.04 14.88
N GLY A 34 4.74 5.02 15.68
CA GLY A 34 6.03 4.85 16.35
C GLY A 34 7.16 4.39 15.42
N ALA A 35 6.82 3.72 14.33
CA ALA A 35 7.83 3.05 13.53
C ALA A 35 8.46 3.95 12.45
N GLY A 36 7.83 5.04 12.00
CA GLY A 36 8.29 5.78 10.81
C GLY A 36 8.50 4.91 9.55
N SER A 37 8.12 3.63 9.61
CA SER A 37 8.63 2.53 8.78
C SER A 37 7.49 1.69 8.20
N ALA A 38 6.33 2.30 8.03
CA ALA A 38 5.34 1.72 7.14
C ALA A 38 5.82 1.72 5.69
N HIS A 39 6.88 2.46 5.33
CA HIS A 39 7.49 2.38 4.01
C HIS A 39 8.60 1.34 4.01
N LEU A 40 8.45 0.32 3.17
CA LEU A 40 9.44 -0.73 2.97
C LEU A 40 10.46 -0.32 1.91
N ALA A 41 9.98 0.32 0.84
CA ALA A 41 10.80 0.77 -0.28
C ALA A 41 10.14 1.94 -0.99
N ARG A 42 10.96 2.84 -1.53
CA ARG A 42 10.52 3.96 -2.35
C ARG A 42 11.54 4.21 -3.44
N ASP A 43 11.07 4.34 -4.68
CA ASP A 43 11.88 4.68 -5.84
C ASP A 43 11.21 5.80 -6.64
N HIS A 44 12.03 6.69 -7.21
CA HIS A 44 11.59 7.75 -8.10
C HIS A 44 12.24 7.55 -9.47
N ILE A 45 11.42 7.42 -10.52
CA ILE A 45 11.88 7.08 -11.88
C ILE A 45 11.15 7.97 -12.89
N GLY A 46 11.82 9.05 -13.31
CA GLY A 46 11.19 10.05 -14.18
C GLY A 46 10.08 10.79 -13.42
N ILE A 47 8.86 10.75 -13.95
CA ILE A 47 7.65 11.30 -13.30
C ILE A 47 6.93 10.28 -12.39
N TYR A 48 7.45 9.06 -12.28
CA TYR A 48 6.79 7.98 -11.57
C TYR A 48 7.39 7.78 -10.18
N HIS A 49 6.53 7.68 -9.17
CA HIS A 49 6.88 7.31 -7.81
C HIS A 49 6.41 5.88 -7.53
N VAL A 50 7.32 4.98 -7.21
CA VAL A 50 6.99 3.63 -6.76
C VAL A 50 7.12 3.59 -5.25
N SER A 51 6.06 3.21 -4.54
CA SER A 51 6.02 3.17 -3.08
C SER A 51 5.53 1.80 -2.65
N THR A 52 6.29 1.12 -1.79
CA THR A 52 5.84 -0.12 -1.15
C THR A 52 5.73 0.10 0.34
N VAL A 53 4.55 -0.19 0.87
CA VAL A 53 4.18 0.09 2.25
C VAL A 53 3.59 -1.13 2.93
N TRP A 54 3.71 -1.17 4.26
CA TRP A 54 2.88 -1.96 5.14
C TRP A 54 1.63 -1.13 5.46
N THR A 55 0.47 -1.63 5.05
CA THR A 55 -0.82 -1.05 5.39
C THR A 55 -1.21 -1.49 6.80
N GLY A 56 -0.85 -2.73 7.18
CA GLY A 56 -1.32 -3.38 8.40
C GLY A 56 -2.84 -3.56 8.43
N ILE A 57 -3.49 -3.36 7.28
CA ILE A 57 -4.93 -3.47 7.10
C ILE A 57 -5.16 -4.39 5.91
N ASP A 58 -5.98 -5.40 6.13
CA ASP A 58 -6.43 -6.26 5.05
C ASP A 58 -7.79 -5.79 4.54
N THR A 59 -7.76 -5.09 3.40
CA THR A 59 -8.95 -4.54 2.76
C THR A 59 -9.74 -5.56 1.94
N THR A 60 -9.20 -6.77 1.79
CA THR A 60 -9.82 -7.87 1.03
C THR A 60 -10.58 -8.87 1.89
N ALA A 61 -10.43 -8.77 3.22
CA ALA A 61 -11.11 -9.63 4.18
C ALA A 61 -12.64 -9.53 4.02
N THR A 62 -13.28 -10.68 3.82
CA THR A 62 -14.75 -10.79 3.81
C THR A 62 -15.27 -10.86 5.25
N LEU A 63 -16.55 -10.55 5.45
CA LEU A 63 -17.20 -10.63 6.77
C LEU A 63 -17.50 -12.07 7.22
N GLU A 64 -17.27 -13.06 6.35
CA GLU A 64 -17.53 -14.47 6.61
C GLU A 64 -16.27 -15.14 7.17
N ASP A 65 -16.44 -16.05 8.14
CA ASP A 65 -15.35 -16.77 8.79
C ASP A 65 -14.71 -17.76 7.80
N ASP A 66 -13.68 -17.29 7.08
CA ASP A 66 -12.78 -18.15 6.32
C ASP A 66 -11.46 -18.29 7.10
N ASP A 67 -11.32 -19.41 7.81
CA ASP A 67 -10.13 -19.73 8.61
C ASP A 67 -8.86 -19.89 7.74
N ASP A 68 -8.99 -20.00 6.42
CA ASP A 68 -7.87 -20.14 5.47
C ASP A 68 -7.46 -18.80 4.80
N HIS A 69 -8.06 -17.67 5.21
CA HIS A 69 -7.76 -16.38 4.61
C HIS A 69 -6.35 -15.87 4.96
N THR A 70 -5.54 -15.61 3.93
CA THR A 70 -4.20 -15.03 4.11
C THR A 70 -4.27 -13.51 3.96
N PRO A 71 -3.93 -12.74 5.01
CA PRO A 71 -4.16 -11.30 4.99
C PRO A 71 -3.19 -10.57 4.07
N LEU A 72 -3.73 -9.64 3.27
CA LEU A 72 -2.94 -8.82 2.32
C LEU A 72 -2.64 -7.44 2.92
N ILE A 73 -1.55 -7.36 3.68
CA ILE A 73 -1.24 -6.25 4.60
C ILE A 73 -0.09 -5.36 4.14
N TYR A 74 0.41 -5.64 2.93
CA TYR A 74 1.39 -4.82 2.24
C TYR A 74 0.85 -4.39 0.88
N GLU A 75 1.29 -3.24 0.41
CA GLU A 75 0.81 -2.65 -0.84
C GLU A 75 1.97 -2.00 -1.58
N THR A 76 2.08 -2.28 -2.87
CA THR A 76 2.98 -1.58 -3.80
C THR A 76 2.15 -0.73 -4.75
N MET A 77 2.35 0.57 -4.72
CA MET A 77 1.68 1.54 -5.59
C MET A 77 2.66 2.25 -6.52
N VAL A 78 2.19 2.57 -7.72
CA VAL A 78 2.87 3.46 -8.67
C VAL A 78 2.01 4.69 -8.90
N PHE A 79 2.57 5.85 -8.60
CA PHE A 79 1.95 7.14 -8.83
C PHE A 79 2.64 7.87 -9.98
N VAL A 80 1.92 8.71 -10.70
CA VAL A 80 2.49 9.70 -11.61
C VAL A 80 2.40 11.06 -10.96
N GLU A 81 3.54 11.73 -10.79
CA GLU A 81 3.56 13.16 -10.50
C GLU A 81 3.06 13.87 -11.76
N ARG A 82 1.92 14.56 -11.68
CA ARG A 82 1.55 15.51 -12.73
C ARG A 82 2.68 16.54 -12.79
N LEU A 83 3.28 16.71 -13.95
CA LEU A 83 4.04 17.93 -14.25
C LEU A 83 3.09 18.79 -15.05
N ASP A 84 2.79 20.00 -14.56
CA ASP A 84 2.18 21.02 -15.43
C ASP A 84 3.11 21.28 -16.63
N PRO A 85 2.60 21.71 -17.80
CA PRO A 85 3.40 21.96 -19.00
C PRO A 85 4.60 22.89 -18.77
N ASP A 86 4.51 23.76 -17.76
CA ASP A 86 5.52 24.75 -17.40
C ASP A 86 6.44 24.30 -16.24
N GLY A 87 6.27 23.08 -15.72
CA GLY A 87 7.18 22.46 -14.74
C GLY A 87 7.09 23.01 -13.32
N VAL A 88 6.09 23.83 -13.00
CA VAL A 88 5.87 24.41 -11.67
C VAL A 88 4.45 24.12 -11.22
N LEU A 89 4.27 23.04 -10.45
CA LEU A 89 3.02 22.87 -9.70
C LEU A 89 3.07 23.72 -8.42
N PRO A 90 1.99 24.47 -8.11
CA PRO A 90 1.76 25.02 -6.77
C PRO A 90 1.94 23.95 -5.69
N GLU A 91 2.47 24.31 -4.53
CA GLU A 91 2.83 23.36 -3.45
C GLU A 91 1.61 22.53 -2.97
N ASP A 92 0.41 23.10 -3.09
CA ASP A 92 -0.90 22.51 -2.83
C ASP A 92 -1.39 21.54 -3.91
N GLU A 93 -0.86 21.60 -5.12
CA GLU A 93 -1.22 20.73 -6.26
C GLU A 93 -0.20 19.62 -6.54
N ARG A 94 0.98 19.65 -5.91
CA ARG A 94 2.04 18.60 -6.03
C ARG A 94 1.59 17.20 -5.63
N LEU A 95 0.42 17.08 -4.98
CA LEU A 95 -0.15 15.82 -4.52
C LEU A 95 -1.19 15.22 -5.49
N ASP A 96 -1.41 15.80 -6.67
CA ASP A 96 -2.29 15.22 -7.69
C ASP A 96 -1.61 14.03 -8.39
N CYS A 97 -1.37 12.99 -7.58
CA CYS A 97 -0.75 11.73 -7.93
C CYS A 97 -1.85 10.75 -8.35
N THR A 98 -2.05 10.58 -9.65
CA THR A 98 -2.97 9.53 -10.12
C THR A 98 -2.30 8.17 -9.96
N GLU A 99 -2.90 7.27 -9.18
CA GLU A 99 -2.49 5.87 -9.08
C GLU A 99 -2.59 5.20 -10.45
N GLN A 100 -1.51 4.56 -10.87
CA GLN A 100 -1.41 3.89 -12.16
C GLN A 100 -1.36 2.37 -12.05
N HIS A 101 -1.00 1.88 -10.87
CA HIS A 101 -0.84 0.47 -10.57
C HIS A 101 -0.82 0.29 -9.06
N ALA A 102 -1.54 -0.72 -8.57
CA ALA A 102 -1.47 -1.20 -7.21
C ALA A 102 -1.39 -2.72 -7.19
N GLU A 103 -0.57 -3.26 -6.30
CA GLU A 103 -0.45 -4.70 -6.03
C GLU A 103 -0.43 -4.92 -4.51
N LEU A 104 -1.30 -5.80 -4.01
CA LEU A 104 -1.35 -6.18 -2.60
C LEU A 104 -0.53 -7.45 -2.34
N HIS A 105 0.04 -7.56 -1.15
CA HIS A 105 0.91 -8.67 -0.77
C HIS A 105 0.73 -9.09 0.69
N ALA A 106 0.87 -10.40 0.94
CA ALA A 106 0.78 -10.95 2.29
C ALA A 106 2.04 -10.74 3.13
N THR A 107 3.22 -10.84 2.50
CA THR A 107 4.50 -10.82 3.21
C THR A 107 5.40 -9.68 2.75
N ARG A 108 6.30 -9.26 3.64
CA ARG A 108 7.34 -8.27 3.35
C ARG A 108 8.19 -8.65 2.14
N GLU A 109 8.55 -9.93 2.01
CA GLU A 109 9.37 -10.44 0.91
C GLU A 109 8.64 -10.37 -0.42
N ALA A 110 7.36 -10.78 -0.43
CA ALA A 110 6.50 -10.66 -1.60
C ALA A 110 6.32 -9.19 -2.00
N ALA A 111 6.16 -8.29 -1.03
CA ALA A 111 6.05 -6.85 -1.27
C ALA A 111 7.32 -6.26 -1.88
N LEU A 112 8.51 -6.63 -1.40
CA LEU A 112 9.79 -6.22 -1.98
C LEU A 112 10.00 -6.80 -3.39
N ALA A 113 9.53 -8.02 -3.66
CA ALA A 113 9.54 -8.58 -5.00
C ALA A 113 8.57 -7.83 -5.93
N GLY A 114 7.38 -7.47 -5.43
CA GLY A 114 6.42 -6.59 -6.09
C GLY A 114 7.03 -5.24 -6.46
N HIS A 115 7.73 -4.60 -5.52
CA HIS A 115 8.46 -3.36 -5.75
C HIS A 115 9.43 -3.46 -6.94
N ARG A 116 10.22 -4.54 -7.00
CA ARG A 116 11.16 -4.77 -8.12
C ARG A 116 10.44 -4.97 -9.45
N ARG A 117 9.28 -5.64 -9.45
CA ARG A 117 8.44 -5.77 -10.66
C ARG A 117 7.87 -4.44 -11.09
N ALA A 118 7.34 -3.65 -10.16
CA ALA A 118 6.77 -2.33 -10.41
C ALA A 118 7.82 -1.34 -10.95
N THR A 119 9.01 -1.31 -10.35
CA THR A 119 10.12 -0.48 -10.85
C THR A 119 10.59 -0.92 -12.24
N ALA A 120 10.68 -2.22 -12.51
CA ALA A 120 10.98 -2.73 -13.86
C ALA A 120 9.89 -2.36 -14.88
N LEU A 121 8.62 -2.43 -14.49
CA LEU A 121 7.48 -2.00 -15.30
C LEU A 121 7.58 -0.51 -15.64
N VAL A 122 7.80 0.34 -14.64
CA VAL A 122 7.95 1.79 -14.81
C VAL A 122 9.14 2.13 -15.69
N ARG A 123 10.29 1.47 -15.50
CA ARG A 123 11.47 1.67 -16.39
C ARG A 123 11.16 1.33 -17.84
N ARG A 124 10.32 0.32 -18.10
CA ARG A 124 9.85 0.03 -19.46
C ARG A 124 8.95 1.15 -19.99
N TRP A 125 7.97 1.63 -19.21
CA TRP A 125 7.10 2.74 -19.61
C TRP A 125 7.89 3.99 -19.98
N VAL A 126 8.93 4.32 -19.22
CA VAL A 126 9.81 5.46 -19.53
C VAL A 126 10.58 5.24 -20.85
N ALA A 127 11.03 4.01 -21.13
CA ALA A 127 11.83 3.71 -22.32
C ALA A 127 11.00 3.60 -23.61
N THR A 128 9.79 3.05 -23.54
CA THR A 128 8.97 2.72 -24.73
C THR A 128 7.80 3.67 -24.94
N GLY A 129 7.58 4.62 -24.03
CA GLY A 129 6.27 5.22 -23.84
C GLY A 129 5.33 4.25 -23.13
N ARG A 130 4.36 4.81 -22.41
CA ARG A 130 3.34 4.01 -21.73
C ARG A 130 2.36 3.45 -22.76
N PRO A 131 1.99 2.15 -22.69
CA PRO A 131 1.12 1.54 -23.70
C PRO A 131 -0.32 2.10 -23.77
N GLU A 132 -0.74 2.94 -22.82
CA GLU A 132 -2.11 3.49 -22.76
C GLU A 132 -2.13 4.97 -22.33
N LEU A 133 -1.53 5.84 -23.16
CA LEU A 133 -1.87 7.26 -23.23
C LEU A 133 -2.21 7.61 -24.68
#